data_AF-A0A853EDU7-F1
#
_entry.id   AF-A0A853EDU7-F1
#
_cell.length_a   1.000
_cell.length_b   1.000
_cell.length_c   1.000
_cell.angle_alpha   90.00
_cell.angle_beta   90.00
_cell.angle_gamma   90.00
#
_symmetry.space_group_name_H-M   'P 1'
#
loop_
_entity.id
_entity.type
_entity.pdbx_description
1 polymer ?
#
loop_
_entity_poly.entity_id
_entity_poly.type
_entity_poly.pdbx_seq_one_letter_code
_entity_poly.pdbx_strand_id
1 'polypeptide(L)' 'RDVREVGWRSLFQAVAEPFAGAWQQGVKADPETVLSFHAVFSCISLISQDIAKMRLRLMQTDTQGIRREKRQGDIARLCR' A
#
# COMPACT_ATOMS: atom_id res chain seq x y z
N ARG A 1 38.52 -8.88 7.83
CA ARG A 1 38.63 -7.78 6.84
C ARG A 1 37.43 -7.93 5.89
N ASP A 2 36.22 -7.80 6.40
CA ASP A 2 35.57 -6.50 6.66
C ASP A 2 35.53 -5.69 5.38
N VAL A 3 34.39 -5.73 4.69
CA VAL A 3 33.43 -4.61 4.62
C VAL A 3 32.08 -5.20 4.19
N ARG A 4 31.13 -5.35 5.12
CA ARG A 4 29.71 -5.30 4.74
C ARG A 4 29.24 -3.93 5.18
N GLU A 5 29.27 -2.98 4.25
CA GLU A 5 28.49 -1.76 4.40
C GLU A 5 27.04 -2.19 4.57
N VAL A 6 26.52 -2.07 5.79
CA VAL A 6 25.10 -2.24 6.06
C VAL A 6 24.43 -0.96 5.55
N GLY A 7 24.34 -0.85 4.23
CA GLY A 7 23.69 0.27 3.58
C GLY A 7 22.24 0.33 4.02
N TRP A 8 21.66 1.54 3.97
CA TRP A 8 20.25 1.82 4.30
C TRP A 8 19.24 0.82 3.70
N ARG A 9 19.61 0.14 2.60
CA ARG A 9 18.82 -0.92 1.96
C ARG A 9 18.66 -2.18 2.84
N SER A 10 19.60 -2.53 3.72
CA SER A 10 19.48 -3.67 4.65
C SER A 10 18.54 -3.42 5.83
N LEU A 11 18.30 -2.15 6.19
CA LEU A 11 17.39 -1.78 7.29
C LEU A 11 15.90 -1.85 6.88
N PHE A 12 15.62 -1.78 5.57
CA PHE A 12 14.26 -1.75 5.02
C PHE A 12 13.92 -2.91 4.08
N GLN A 13 14.85 -3.85 3.87
CA GLN A 13 14.72 -4.89 2.85
C GLN A 13 15.25 -6.23 3.34
N ALA A 14 14.42 -6.97 4.05
CA ALA A 14 14.50 -8.43 4.06
C ALA A 14 13.10 -9.02 4.13
N VAL A 15 12.19 -8.53 3.28
CA VAL A 15 10.74 -8.84 3.30
C VAL A 15 10.11 -8.38 4.63
N ALA A 16 8.89 -7.84 4.61
CA ALA A 16 8.13 -7.65 5.85
C ALA A 16 7.60 -9.02 6.31
N GLU A 17 8.51 -9.97 6.50
CA GLU A 17 8.21 -11.31 6.97
C GLU A 17 8.40 -11.36 8.49
N PRO A 18 7.56 -12.10 9.23
CA PRO A 18 7.62 -12.14 10.69
C PRO A 18 8.99 -12.60 11.20
N PHE A 19 9.69 -13.43 10.42
CA PHE A 19 11.07 -13.85 10.62
C PHE A 19 11.67 -14.30 9.29
N ALA A 20 13.00 -14.28 9.18
CA ALA A 20 13.71 -14.67 7.97
C ALA A 20 13.29 -16.05 7.47
N GLY A 21 12.81 -16.16 6.23
CA GLY A 21 12.39 -17.44 5.66
C GLY A 21 10.88 -17.75 5.75
N ALA A 22 10.09 -16.94 6.49
CA ALA A 22 8.68 -17.22 6.74
C ALA A 22 7.85 -17.22 5.45
N TRP A 23 8.23 -16.41 4.47
CA TRP A 23 7.58 -16.42 3.16
C TRP A 23 7.86 -17.72 2.38
N GLN A 24 9.10 -18.24 2.40
CA GLN A 24 9.47 -19.51 1.73
C GLN A 24 8.81 -20.72 2.37
N GLN A 25 8.56 -20.66 3.68
CA GLN A 25 7.83 -21.68 4.43
C GLN A 25 6.30 -21.57 4.28
N GLY A 26 5.80 -20.55 3.58
CA GLY A 26 4.36 -20.32 3.39
C GLY A 26 3.62 -20.01 4.69
N VAL A 27 4.32 -19.45 5.68
CA VAL A 27 3.73 -19.10 6.98
C VAL A 27 2.72 -17.98 6.74
N LYS A 28 1.44 -18.29 6.97
CA LYS A 28 0.35 -17.32 6.89
C LYS A 28 0.12 -16.72 8.27
N ALA A 29 0.17 -15.40 8.37
CA ALA A 29 -0.34 -14.71 9.54
C ALA A 29 -1.87 -14.83 9.55
N ASP A 30 -2.43 -15.27 10.67
CA ASP A 30 -3.88 -15.31 10.86
C ASP A 30 -4.43 -13.88 10.99
N PRO A 31 -5.34 -13.44 10.10
CA PRO A 31 -5.82 -12.07 10.09
C PRO A 31 -6.58 -11.70 11.37
N GLU A 32 -7.31 -12.63 11.98
CA GLU A 32 -8.04 -12.38 13.24
C GLU A 32 -7.05 -12.06 14.38
N THR A 33 -5.97 -12.83 14.46
CA THR A 33 -4.88 -12.56 15.41
C THR A 33 -4.23 -11.19 15.16
N VAL A 34 -3.97 -10.83 13.90
CA VAL A 34 -3.34 -9.53 13.56
C VAL A 34 -4.27 -8.35 13.88
N LEU A 35 -5.57 -8.48 13.61
CA LEU A 35 -6.57 -7.44 13.88
C LEU A 35 -6.90 -7.30 15.37
N SER A 36 -6.67 -8.33 16.18
CA SER A 36 -6.83 -8.26 17.64
C SER A 36 -5.83 -7.31 18.32
N PHE A 37 -4.70 -7.00 17.66
CA PHE A 37 -3.70 -6.09 18.20
C PHE A 37 -4.07 -4.63 17.94
N HIS A 38 -4.34 -3.89 19.03
CA HIS A 38 -4.90 -2.54 18.99
C HIS A 38 -4.13 -1.55 18.09
N ALA A 39 -2.80 -1.60 18.08
CA ALA A 39 -2.01 -0.66 17.30
C ALA A 39 -2.18 -0.90 15.79
N VAL A 40 -2.21 -2.16 15.35
CA VAL A 40 -2.45 -2.52 13.95
C VAL A 40 -3.86 -2.15 13.53
N PHE A 41 -4.87 -2.48 14.35
CA PHE A 41 -6.26 -2.10 14.10
C PHE A 41 -6.42 -0.57 13.95
N SER A 42 -5.75 0.20 14.83
CA SER A 42 -5.78 1.66 14.80
C SER A 42 -5.15 2.23 13.53
N CYS A 43 -3.97 1.75 13.14
CA CYS A 43 -3.28 2.19 11.93
C CYS A 43 -4.08 1.88 10.66
N ILE A 44 -4.62 0.65 10.54
CA ILE A 44 -5.45 0.25 9.39
C ILE A 44 -6.69 1.15 9.31
N SER A 45 -7.33 1.42 10.45
CA SER A 45 -8.50 2.29 10.53
C SER A 45 -8.19 3.71 10.09
N LEU A 46 -7.06 4.29 10.54
CA LEU A 46 -6.63 5.64 10.15
C LEU A 46 -6.34 5.73 8.66
N ILE A 47 -5.56 4.80 8.11
CA ILE A 47 -5.25 4.75 6.67
C ILE A 47 -6.53 4.64 5.85
N SER A 48 -7.45 3.75 6.26
CA SER A 48 -8.72 3.53 5.57
C SER A 48 -9.59 4.79 5.59
N GLN A 49 -9.67 5.49 6.73
CA GLN A 49 -10.39 6.75 6.85
C GLN A 49 -9.76 7.85 5.98
N ASP A 50 -8.44 7.91 5.91
CA ASP A 50 -7.76 8.91 5.08
C ASP A 50 -7.93 8.62 3.59
N ILE A 51 -7.94 7.35 3.18
CA ILE A 51 -8.26 6.97 1.79
C ILE A 51 -9.71 7.29 1.46
N ALA A 52 -10.64 7.03 2.37
CA ALA A 52 -12.07 7.31 2.15
C ALA A 52 -12.36 8.80 1.95
N LYS A 53 -11.51 9.69 2.47
CA LYS A 53 -11.61 11.14 2.25
C LYS A 53 -11.09 11.58 0.87
N MET A 54 -10.34 10.74 0.16
CA MET A 54 -9.81 11.09 -1.16
C MET A 54 -10.92 11.01 -2.22
N ARG A 55 -11.06 12.09 -3.01
CA ARG A 55 -12.02 12.10 -4.13
C ARG A 55 -11.55 11.18 -5.25
N LEU A 56 -12.45 10.33 -5.76
CA LEU A 56 -12.23 9.54 -6.97
C LEU A 56 -12.05 10.47 -8.18
N ARG A 57 -11.05 10.21 -9.02
CA ARG A 57 -10.77 11.00 -10.23
C ARG A 57 -10.65 10.08 -11.44
N LEU A 58 -11.46 10.32 -12.46
CA LEU A 58 -11.35 9.63 -13.74
C LEU A 58 -10.20 10.25 -14.54
N MET A 59 -9.17 9.46 -14.84
CA MET A 59 -7.99 9.92 -15.58
C MET A 59 -7.95 9.28 -16.98
N GLN A 60 -7.76 10.07 -18.02
CA GLN A 60 -7.57 9.61 -19.40
C GLN A 60 -6.18 10.04 -19.89
N THR A 61 -5.47 9.13 -20.56
CA THR A 61 -4.21 9.44 -21.24
C THR A 61 -4.50 10.13 -22.56
N ASP A 62 -3.88 11.28 -22.77
CA ASP A 62 -3.98 12.08 -23.99
C ASP A 62 -3.15 11.46 -25.13
N THR A 63 -3.33 11.94 -26.36
CA THR A 63 -2.56 11.51 -27.54
C THR A 63 -1.06 11.72 -27.39
N GLN A 64 -0.67 12.68 -26.56
CA GLN A 64 0.73 12.97 -26.21
C GLN A 64 1.25 12.18 -24.99
N GLY A 65 0.50 11.17 -24.50
CA GLY A 65 0.93 10.31 -23.39
C GLY A 65 0.77 10.91 -21.98
N ILE A 66 0.21 12.11 -21.86
CA ILE A 66 0.00 12.79 -20.57
C ILE A 66 -1.35 12.37 -19.96
N ARG A 67 -1.39 12.01 -18.67
CA ARG A 67 -2.65 11.70 -17.96
C ARG A 67 -3.36 12.97 -17.52
N ARG A 68 -4.60 13.18 -17.97
CA ARG A 68 -5.46 14.31 -17.57
C ARG A 68 -6.77 13.82 -16.96
N GLU A 69 -7.32 14.60 -16.04
CA GLU A 69 -8.61 14.31 -15.41
C GLU A 69 -9.75 14.58 -16.40
N LYS A 70 -10.64 13.60 -16.58
CA LYS A 70 -11.84 13.69 -17.40
C LYS A 70 -13.06 13.92 -16.52
N ARG A 71 -13.71 15.07 -16.68
CA ARG A 71 -14.89 15.47 -15.90
C ARG A 71 -16.23 15.27 -16.64
N GLN A 72 -16.18 14.79 -17.89
CA GLN A 72 -17.35 14.68 -18.77
C GLN A 72 -17.69 13.22 -19.10
N GLY A 73 -19.00 12.94 -19.19
CA GLY A 73 -19.56 11.61 -19.47
C GLY A 73 -20.29 11.02 -18.26
N ASP A 74 -21.10 9.98 -18.48
CA ASP A 74 -21.92 9.37 -17.42
C ASP A 74 -21.06 8.71 -16.34
N ILE A 75 -19.96 8.06 -16.70
CA ILE A 75 -19.00 7.46 -15.76
C ILE A 75 -18.34 8.54 -14.89
N ALA A 76 -18.03 9.71 -15.46
CA ALA A 76 -17.44 10.81 -14.70
C ALA A 76 -18.40 11.37 -13.64
N ARG A 77 -19.72 11.11 -13.74
CA ARG A 77 -20.70 11.50 -12.73
C ARG A 77 -20.57 10.67 -11.44
N LEU A 78 -20.06 9.44 -11.53
CA LEU A 78 -19.79 8.58 -10.36
C LEU A 78 -18.63 9.11 -9.51
N CYS A 79 -17.76 9.96 -10.09
CA CYS A 79 -16.62 10.55 -9.42
C CYS A 79 -16.90 11.95 -8.84
N ARG A 80 -18.16 12.41 -8.86
CA ARG A 80 -18.56 13.72 -8.32
C ARG A 80 -18.94 13.67 -6.85
#